data_AF-A0A9D6SHA6-F1
#
_entry.id   AF-A0A9D6SHA6-F1
#
_cell.length_a   1.000
_cell.length_b   1.000
_cell.length_c   1.000
_cell.angle_alpha   90.00
_cell.angle_beta   90.00
_cell.angle_gamma   90.00
#
_symmetry.space_group_name_H-M   'P 1'
#
loop_
_entity.id
_entity.type
_entity.pdbx_description
1 polymer ?
#
loop_
_entity_poly.entity_id
_entity_poly.type
_entity_poly.pdbx_seq_one_letter_code
_entity_poly.pdbx_strand_id
1 'polypeptide(L)'
;AETDFIFTPHLLPTNRGILSTIYVRLTARRRLSEVVALFQEFYARAPLVRVYGAGSLPEVQGVARTQYFDVGFALDEANGRLIVISALDNLGKGAAGQAAQNMNLMFGFPEATALA
;
A
#
# COMPACT_ATOMS: atom_id res chain seq x y z
N ALA A 1 -22.97 -3.37 3.86
CA ALA A 1 -21.58 -3.34 3.38
C ALA A 1 -21.26 -4.72 2.82
N GLU A 2 -20.40 -4.80 1.81
CA GLU A 2 -19.94 -6.10 1.29
C GLU A 2 -19.10 -6.78 2.38
N THR A 3 -19.53 -7.96 2.83
CA THR A 3 -18.94 -8.68 3.97
C THR A 3 -18.00 -9.80 3.55
N ASP A 4 -18.09 -10.23 2.29
CA ASP A 4 -17.28 -11.29 1.72
C ASP A 4 -16.23 -10.67 0.78
N PHE A 5 -15.00 -11.17 0.86
CA PHE A 5 -13.94 -10.81 -0.08
C PHE A 5 -13.38 -12.07 -0.72
N ILE A 6 -12.97 -11.95 -1.98
CA ILE A 6 -12.26 -13.00 -2.70
C ILE A 6 -10.79 -12.62 -2.75
N PHE A 7 -9.94 -13.53 -2.31
CA PHE A 7 -8.49 -13.40 -2.40
C PHE A 7 -7.92 -14.47 -3.32
N THR A 8 -7.32 -14.03 -4.43
CA THR A 8 -6.74 -14.92 -5.44
C THR A 8 -5.26 -14.61 -5.63
N PRO A 9 -4.35 -15.43 -5.10
CA PRO A 9 -2.92 -15.23 -5.29
C PRO A 9 -2.48 -15.66 -6.70
N HIS A 10 -1.46 -14.99 -7.22
CA HIS A 10 -0.79 -15.36 -8.47
C HIS A 10 0.72 -15.37 -8.22
N LEU A 11 1.39 -16.46 -8.62
CA LEU A 11 2.84 -16.55 -8.51
C LEU A 11 3.48 -15.91 -9.74
N LEU A 12 4.35 -14.91 -9.50
CA LEU A 12 5.11 -14.23 -10.54
C LEU A 12 6.53 -14.82 -10.62
N PRO A 13 7.19 -14.83 -11.80
CA PRO A 13 8.58 -15.22 -11.94
C PRO A 13 9.52 -14.07 -11.49
N THR A 14 9.36 -13.61 -10.26
CA THR A 14 10.22 -12.58 -9.63
C THR A 14 10.77 -13.11 -8.31
N ASN A 15 11.96 -12.63 -7.91
CA ASN A 15 12.57 -13.07 -6.65
C ASN A 15 11.92 -12.43 -5.42
N ARG A 16 11.32 -11.24 -5.57
CA ARG A 16 10.78 -10.45 -4.47
C ARG A 16 9.62 -9.57 -4.94
N GLY A 17 8.74 -9.31 -3.98
CA GLY A 17 7.67 -8.35 -4.04
C GLY A 17 6.29 -8.96 -4.16
N ILE A 18 5.31 -8.27 -3.59
CA ILE A 18 3.87 -8.55 -3.73
C ILE A 18 3.24 -7.29 -4.31
N LEU A 19 2.36 -7.48 -5.30
CA LEU A 19 1.44 -6.46 -5.77
C LEU A 19 0.02 -6.94 -5.56
N SER A 20 -0.83 -6.09 -4.98
CA SER A 20 -2.24 -6.36 -4.78
C SER A 20 -3.07 -5.34 -5.55
N THR A 21 -4.05 -5.84 -6.31
CA THR A 21 -5.06 -5.03 -6.99
C THR A 21 -6.40 -5.31 -6.33
N ILE A 22 -6.91 -4.32 -5.59
CA ILE A 22 -8.08 -4.44 -4.73
C ILE A 22 -9.21 -3.60 -5.33
N TYR A 23 -10.33 -4.23 -5.63
CA TYR A 23 -11.49 -3.58 -6.21
C TYR A 23 -12.53 -3.34 -5.11
N VAL A 24 -12.98 -2.09 -4.95
CA VAL A 24 -14.03 -1.74 -3.99
C VAL A 24 -15.05 -0.80 -4.63
N ARG A 25 -16.30 -0.89 -4.16
CA ARG A 25 -17.37 0.05 -4.53
C ARG A 25 -17.52 1.11 -3.46
N LEU A 26 -17.37 2.38 -3.84
CA LEU A 26 -17.58 3.50 -2.93
C LEU A 26 -19.06 3.67 -2.64
N THR A 27 -19.39 3.96 -1.38
CA THR A 27 -20.77 4.22 -0.92
C THR A 27 -21.29 5.59 -1.32
N ALA A 28 -20.38 6.50 -1.68
CA ALA A 28 -20.68 7.84 -2.15
C ALA A 28 -19.76 8.20 -3.32
N ARG A 29 -20.23 9.09 -4.20
CA ARG A 29 -19.40 9.63 -5.27
C ARG A 29 -18.25 10.42 -4.67
N ARG A 30 -17.05 10.20 -5.21
CA ARG A 30 -15.80 10.86 -4.85
C ARG A 30 -15.01 11.12 -6.11
N ARG A 31 -14.16 12.13 -6.07
CA ARG A 31 -13.10 12.33 -7.06
C ARG A 31 -11.86 11.56 -6.66
N LEU A 32 -11.04 11.19 -7.64
CA LEU A 32 -9.77 10.47 -7.37
C LEU A 32 -8.87 11.26 -6.41
N SER A 33 -8.82 12.58 -6.55
CA SER A 33 -8.03 13.46 -5.68
C SER A 33 -8.48 13.43 -4.22
N GLU A 34 -9.78 13.24 -3.95
CA GLU A 34 -10.29 13.11 -2.57
C GLU A 34 -9.82 11.80 -1.94
N VAL A 35 -9.77 10.71 -2.72
CA VAL A 35 -9.25 9.42 -2.25
C VAL A 35 -7.76 9.51 -1.95
N VAL A 36 -6.97 10.10 -2.86
CA VAL A 36 -5.54 10.29 -2.66
C VAL A 36 -5.27 11.13 -1.41
N ALA A 37 -5.98 12.26 -1.25
CA ALA A 37 -5.82 13.14 -0.08
C ALA A 37 -6.15 12.42 1.24
N LEU A 38 -7.22 11.62 1.26
CA LEU A 38 -7.60 10.83 2.43
C LEU A 38 -6.48 9.87 2.87
N PHE A 39 -5.86 9.17 1.92
CA PHE A 39 -4.76 8.26 2.23
C PHE A 39 -3.48 9.01 2.62
N GLN A 40 -3.19 10.14 1.99
CA GLN A 40 -2.05 10.99 2.36
C GLN A 40 -2.19 11.53 3.79
N GLU A 41 -3.40 11.97 4.17
CA GLU A 41 -3.69 12.42 5.53
C GLU A 41 -3.53 11.27 6.53
N PHE A 42 -4.13 10.11 6.23
CA PHE A 42 -4.06 8.94 7.11
C PHE A 42 -2.62 8.46 7.35
N TYR A 43 -1.80 8.42 6.29
CA TYR A 43 -0.40 7.98 6.36
C TYR A 43 0.61 9.11 6.59
N ALA A 44 0.17 10.33 6.92
CA ALA A 44 1.05 11.50 7.05
C ALA A 44 2.18 11.32 8.08
N ARG A 45 2.01 10.39 9.04
CA ARG A 45 3.00 10.07 10.08
C ARG A 45 3.62 8.68 9.94
N ALA A 46 3.39 8.00 8.82
CA ALA A 46 3.93 6.67 8.55
C ALA A 46 5.17 6.78 7.65
N PRO A 47 6.40 6.79 8.20
CA PRO A 47 7.63 7.10 7.46
C PRO A 47 7.97 6.07 6.37
N LEU A 48 7.39 4.88 6.46
CA LEU A 48 7.62 3.76 5.55
C LEU A 48 6.42 3.49 4.63
N VAL A 49 5.55 4.49 4.43
CA VAL A 49 4.42 4.43 3.49
C VAL A 49 4.54 5.54 2.45
N ARG A 50 4.43 5.19 1.17
CA ARG A 50 4.42 6.15 0.05
C ARG A 50 3.06 6.11 -0.63
N VAL A 51 2.33 7.21 -0.54
CA VAL A 51 1.03 7.37 -1.21
C VAL A 51 1.24 8.09 -2.54
N TYR A 52 0.95 7.39 -3.63
CA TYR A 52 1.15 7.86 -4.99
C TYR A 52 0.05 8.85 -5.38
N GLY A 53 0.43 9.89 -6.12
CA GLY A 53 -0.50 10.87 -6.66
C GLY A 53 -1.35 10.31 -7.80
N ALA A 54 -2.43 11.04 -8.14
CA ALA A 54 -3.26 10.68 -9.29
C ALA A 54 -2.42 10.57 -10.59
N GLY A 55 -2.66 9.50 -11.36
CA GLY A 55 -1.91 9.23 -12.59
C GLY A 55 -0.59 8.47 -12.41
N SER A 56 -0.22 8.14 -11.17
CA SER A 56 0.94 7.29 -10.86
C SER A 56 0.51 6.06 -10.07
N LEU A 57 1.13 4.92 -10.35
CA LEU A 57 0.83 3.64 -9.70
C LEU A 57 2.12 2.97 -9.22
N PRO A 58 2.06 2.19 -8.13
CA PRO A 58 3.21 1.48 -7.63
C PRO A 58 3.56 0.28 -8.50
N GLU A 59 4.85 -0.07 -8.50
CA GLU A 59 5.40 -1.20 -9.24
C GLU A 59 6.16 -2.13 -8.30
N VAL A 60 6.15 -3.43 -8.58
CA VAL A 60 6.87 -4.45 -7.79
C VAL A 60 8.37 -4.12 -7.68
N GLN A 61 8.97 -3.63 -8.76
CA GLN A 61 10.40 -3.27 -8.74
C GLN A 61 10.69 -2.03 -7.90
N GLY A 62 9.74 -1.11 -7.77
CA GLY A 62 9.90 0.14 -6.99
C GLY A 62 9.99 -0.07 -5.47
N VAL A 63 9.56 -1.24 -4.99
CA VAL A 63 9.57 -1.62 -3.57
C VAL A 63 10.57 -2.74 -3.24
N ALA A 64 11.09 -3.42 -4.26
CA ALA A 64 12.00 -4.55 -4.06
C ALA A 64 13.25 -4.13 -3.25
N ARG A 65 13.55 -4.92 -2.21
CA ARG A 65 14.62 -4.72 -1.23
C ARG A 65 14.53 -3.41 -0.43
N THR A 66 13.33 -2.84 -0.32
CA THR A 66 13.05 -1.70 0.54
C THR A 66 12.10 -2.10 1.68
N GLN A 67 11.90 -1.19 2.63
CA GLN A 67 10.89 -1.35 3.68
C GLN A 67 9.64 -0.49 3.42
N TYR A 68 9.50 0.07 2.21
CA TYR A 68 8.34 0.88 1.86
C TYR A 68 7.13 0.01 1.51
N PHE A 69 5.97 0.51 1.93
CA PHE A 69 4.67 0.12 1.39
C PHE A 69 4.21 1.23 0.46
N ASP A 70 3.99 0.90 -0.81
CA ASP A 70 3.51 1.86 -1.80
C ASP A 70 2.05 1.60 -2.10
N VAL A 71 1.27 2.66 -2.22
CA VAL A 71 -0.14 2.58 -2.57
C VAL A 71 -0.54 3.68 -3.54
N GLY A 72 -1.28 3.31 -4.58
CA GLY A 72 -1.85 4.21 -5.58
C GLY A 72 -3.27 3.80 -5.96
N PHE A 73 -3.92 4.63 -6.77
CA PHE A 73 -5.36 4.54 -6.98
C PHE A 73 -5.76 4.82 -8.42
N ALA A 74 -6.77 4.10 -8.90
CA ALA A 74 -7.55 4.46 -10.07
C ALA A 74 -9.04 4.45 -9.69
N LEU A 75 -9.82 5.41 -10.19
CA LEU A 75 -11.23 5.54 -9.86
C LEU A 75 -12.06 5.73 -11.11
N ASP A 76 -13.04 4.86 -11.31
CA ASP A 76 -14.16 5.13 -12.21
C ASP A 76 -15.16 6.01 -11.45
N GLU A 77 -15.06 7.33 -11.64
CA GLU A 77 -15.89 8.32 -10.94
C GLU A 77 -17.37 8.22 -11.31
N ALA A 78 -17.68 7.76 -12.52
CA ALA A 78 -19.06 7.62 -12.98
C ALA A 78 -19.78 6.47 -12.26
N ASN A 79 -19.09 5.34 -12.08
CA ASN A 79 -19.65 4.13 -11.48
C ASN A 79 -19.26 3.89 -10.01
N GLY A 80 -18.39 4.75 -9.45
CA GLY A 80 -17.92 4.68 -8.07
C GLY A 80 -17.07 3.43 -7.78
N ARG A 81 -16.35 2.90 -8.77
CA ARG A 81 -15.48 1.73 -8.60
C ARG A 81 -14.03 2.21 -8.38
N LEU A 82 -13.54 2.04 -7.16
CA LEU A 82 -12.16 2.33 -6.80
C LEU A 82 -11.31 1.07 -6.97
N ILE A 83 -10.15 1.24 -7.58
CA ILE A 83 -9.08 0.25 -7.65
C ILE A 83 -7.95 0.78 -6.78
N VAL A 84 -7.62 0.05 -5.72
CA VAL A 84 -6.45 0.30 -4.88
C VAL A 84 -5.35 -0.64 -5.36
N ILE A 85 -4.21 -0.09 -5.73
CA ILE A 85 -3.03 -0.85 -6.13
C ILE A 85 -1.99 -0.63 -5.05
N SER A 86 -1.47 -1.71 -4.47
CA SER A 86 -0.40 -1.63 -3.47
C SER A 86 0.75 -2.56 -3.77
N ALA A 87 1.97 -2.15 -3.43
CA ALA A 87 3.16 -2.96 -3.56
C ALA A 87 4.03 -2.93 -2.29
N LEU A 88 4.68 -4.04 -1.98
CA LEU A 88 5.73 -4.14 -0.94
C LEU A 88 6.75 -5.23 -1.28
N ASP A 89 7.95 -5.19 -0.66
CA ASP A 89 8.85 -6.35 -0.63
C ASP A 89 8.32 -7.40 0.36
N ASN A 90 8.04 -8.62 -0.12
CA ASN A 90 7.43 -9.69 0.68
C ASN A 90 8.32 -10.22 1.81
N LEU A 91 9.65 -10.09 1.69
CA LEU A 91 10.60 -10.51 2.72
C LEU A 91 11.00 -9.34 3.64
N GLY A 92 10.99 -8.11 3.12
CA GLY A 92 11.22 -6.87 3.85
C GLY A 92 9.95 -6.43 4.57
N LYS A 93 9.26 -5.42 4.01
CA LYS A 93 8.04 -4.83 4.57
C LYS A 93 6.90 -5.85 4.79
N GLY A 94 6.88 -6.95 4.03
CA GLY A 94 5.93 -8.05 4.21
C GLY A 94 6.27 -9.03 5.32
N ALA A 95 7.50 -9.02 5.86
CA ALA A 95 7.95 -9.96 6.87
C ALA A 95 9.00 -9.36 7.83
N ALA A 96 10.30 -9.59 7.59
CA ALA A 96 11.36 -9.32 8.56
C ALA A 96 11.53 -7.83 8.87
N GLY A 97 11.35 -6.97 7.86
CA GLY A 97 11.41 -5.52 8.04
C GLY A 97 10.27 -4.99 8.90
N GLN A 98 9.06 -5.53 8.73
CA GLN A 98 7.92 -5.20 9.60
C GLN A 98 8.14 -5.68 11.04
N ALA A 99 8.75 -6.85 11.22
CA ALA A 99 9.12 -7.35 12.55
C ALA A 99 10.15 -6.42 13.23
N ALA A 100 11.17 -5.97 12.52
CA ALA A 100 12.14 -5.01 13.02
C ALA A 100 11.51 -3.63 13.31
N GLN A 101 10.55 -3.19 12.48
CA GLN A 101 9.80 -1.95 12.71
C GLN A 101 8.99 -2.02 14.00
N ASN A 102 8.31 -3.16 14.25
CA ASN A 102 7.60 -3.40 15.50
C ASN A 102 8.58 -3.43 16.69
N MET A 103 9.73 -4.08 16.55
CA MET A 103 10.78 -4.09 17.58
C MET A 103 11.25 -2.67 17.92
N ASN A 104 11.51 -1.83 16.92
CA ASN A 104 11.90 -0.44 17.15
C ASN A 104 10.90 0.28 18.06
N LEU A 105 9.60 0.16 17.74
CA LEU A 105 8.53 0.75 18.55
C LEU A 105 8.49 0.17 19.98
N MET A 106 8.59 -1.15 20.12
CA MET A 106 8.56 -1.83 21.42
C MET A 106 9.70 -1.39 22.35
N PHE A 107 10.87 -1.08 21.79
CA PHE A 107 12.05 -0.66 22.55
C PHE A 107 12.23 0.86 22.59
N GLY A 108 11.27 1.64 22.08
CA GLY A 108 11.30 3.11 22.13
C GLY A 108 12.28 3.76 21.14
N PHE A 109 12.76 3.02 20.14
CA PHE A 109 13.53 3.58 19.03
C PHE A 109 12.61 4.27 18.01
N PRO A 110 13.12 5.21 17.19
CA PRO A 110 12.41 5.68 16.02
C PRO A 110 11.98 4.52 15.12
N GLU A 111 10.74 4.55 14.63
CA GLU A 111 10.12 3.45 13.88
C GLU A 111 10.98 2.95 12.70
N ALA A 112 11.60 3.88 11.95
CA ALA A 112 12.39 3.59 10.76
C ALA A 112 13.89 3.32 11.04
N THR A 113 14.29 3.15 12.31
CA THR A 113 15.67 2.85 12.70
C THR A 113 16.18 1.62 11.93
N ALA A 114 17.25 1.81 11.15
CA ALA A 114 17.87 0.78 10.31
C ALA A 114 16.95 0.14 9.24
N LEU A 115 15.88 0.83 8.83
CA LEU A 115 14.88 0.34 7.87
C LEU A 115 14.67 1.26 6.65
N ALA A 116 15.19 2.48 6.66
CA ALA A 116 15.06 3.43 5.55
C ALA A 116 16.20 3.32 4.54
#